data_AF-H9F3H0-F1
#
_entry.id   AF-H9F3H0-F1
#
_cell.length_a   1.000
_cell.length_b   1.000
_cell.length_c   1.000
_cell.angle_alpha   90.00
_cell.angle_beta   90.00
_cell.angle_gamma   90.00
#
_symmetry.space_group_name_H-M   'P 1'
#
loop_
_entity.id
_entity.type
_entity.pdbx_description
1 polymer ?
#
loop_
_entity_poly.entity_id
_entity_poly.type
_entity_poly.pdbx_seq_one_letter_code
_entity_poly.pdbx_strand_id
1 'polypeptide(L)'
;LMVLKDIKKLHKQIQRCYAENRRALHPVQFYLTSHGGQLKKNMDENDKGWVNWKDIHIKPEHYSELIKKEDLIYLTSDSPNILKELDESKAYVIGGLVDHNHHKGLTYKQASDYGINHAQLPLGNFVKMNSRKVLAVNHVFEIILEYLETRDWQEAFFTILPQRKGAVPTDKTCESASYDPQSVRMEECGSDSDSSEEEDSRNELDSPREEKQDKENHTESIGNSLPH
;
A
#
# COMPACT_ATOMS: atom_id res chain seq x y z
N LEU A 1 -2.90 12.84 15.50
CA LEU A 1 -3.18 11.63 14.68
C LEU A 1 -1.91 10.88 14.31
N MET A 2 -0.81 11.54 13.90
CA MET A 2 0.45 10.87 13.55
C MET A 2 1.59 11.30 14.47
N VAL A 3 2.43 10.34 14.87
CA VAL A 3 3.74 10.62 15.48
C VAL A 3 4.78 10.89 14.39
N LEU A 4 5.93 11.49 14.74
CA LEU A 4 6.97 11.85 13.77
C LEU A 4 7.44 10.66 12.90
N LYS A 5 7.47 9.45 13.47
CA LYS A 5 7.80 8.21 12.73
C LYS A 5 6.81 7.92 11.60
N ASP A 6 5.54 8.28 11.77
CA ASP A 6 4.50 8.09 10.76
C ASP A 6 4.43 9.27 9.78
N ILE A 7 4.71 10.50 10.24
CA ILE A 7 4.94 11.65 9.34
C ILE A 7 6.07 11.36 8.34
N LYS A 8 7.19 10.79 8.80
CA LYS A 8 8.29 10.37 7.92
C LYS A 8 7.87 9.31 6.92
N LYS A 9 6.95 8.41 7.27
CA LYS A 9 6.38 7.43 6.32
C LYS A 9 5.46 8.10 5.30
N LEU A 10 4.60 9.00 5.75
CA LEU A 10 3.73 9.77 4.86
C LEU A 10 4.55 10.58 3.84
N HIS A 11 5.63 11.24 4.28
CA HIS A 11 6.54 11.95 3.39
C HIS A 11 7.10 11.03 2.30
N LYS A 12 7.61 9.85 2.66
CA LYS A 12 8.09 8.86 1.68
C LYS A 12 6.99 8.39 0.72
N GLN A 13 5.75 8.23 1.19
CA GLN A 13 4.62 7.86 0.34
C GLN A 13 4.28 8.98 -0.65
N ILE A 14 4.32 10.25 -0.23
CA ILE A 14 4.11 11.41 -1.12
C ILE A 14 5.22 11.48 -2.18
N GLN A 15 6.49 11.26 -1.80
CA GLN A 15 7.60 11.20 -2.74
C GLN A 15 7.38 10.09 -3.80
N ARG A 16 6.87 8.92 -3.38
CA ARG A 16 6.50 7.85 -4.29
C ARG A 16 5.37 8.29 -5.23
N CYS A 17 4.27 8.85 -4.72
CA CYS A 17 3.17 9.35 -5.56
C CYS A 17 3.68 10.34 -6.62
N TYR A 18 4.53 11.29 -6.22
CA TYR A 18 5.11 12.26 -7.14
C TYR A 18 5.97 11.60 -8.22
N ALA A 19 6.86 10.68 -7.81
CA ALA A 19 7.74 9.98 -8.74
C ALA A 19 6.98 9.10 -9.74
N GLU A 20 5.90 8.44 -9.33
CA GLU A 20 5.08 7.63 -10.23
C GLU A 20 4.22 8.50 -11.15
N ASN A 21 3.61 9.60 -10.66
CA ASN A 21 2.84 10.52 -11.51
C ASN A 21 3.69 11.08 -12.64
N ARG A 22 4.95 11.41 -12.36
CA ARG A 22 5.93 11.93 -13.33
C ARG A 22 6.28 10.93 -14.44
N ARG A 23 6.03 9.64 -14.23
CA ARG A 23 6.34 8.55 -15.18
C ARG A 23 5.09 7.92 -15.79
N ALA A 24 3.91 8.25 -15.28
CA ALA A 24 2.65 7.69 -15.74
C ALA A 24 2.37 8.05 -17.21
N LEU A 25 1.73 7.14 -17.93
CA LEU A 25 1.23 7.41 -19.29
C LEU A 25 0.18 8.52 -19.29
N HIS A 26 -0.66 8.55 -18.25
CA HIS A 26 -1.69 9.56 -18.01
C HIS A 26 -1.46 10.25 -16.65
N PRO A 27 -0.51 11.20 -16.55
CA PRO A 27 -0.28 11.95 -15.32
C PRO A 27 -1.53 12.70 -14.89
N VAL A 28 -1.87 12.64 -13.60
CA VAL A 28 -2.99 13.38 -13.02
C VAL A 28 -2.55 14.76 -12.55
N GLN A 29 -3.52 15.67 -12.44
CA GLN A 29 -3.32 16.95 -11.74
C GLN A 29 -3.17 16.69 -10.23
N PHE A 30 -1.93 16.64 -9.74
CA PHE A 30 -1.64 16.20 -8.38
C PHE A 30 -1.67 17.36 -7.38
N TYR A 31 -2.50 17.26 -6.34
CA TYR A 31 -2.62 18.24 -5.27
C TYR A 31 -2.15 17.68 -3.91
N LEU A 32 -1.41 18.49 -3.16
CA LEU A 32 -1.09 18.28 -1.75
C LEU A 32 -1.65 19.46 -0.94
N THR A 33 -2.87 19.30 -0.42
CA THR A 33 -3.62 20.34 0.29
C THR A 33 -3.42 20.24 1.81
N SER A 34 -3.79 21.28 2.55
CA SER A 34 -3.54 21.40 4.00
C SER A 34 -2.06 21.21 4.35
N HIS A 35 -1.16 21.58 3.44
CA HIS A 35 0.28 21.35 3.62
C HIS A 35 0.85 22.28 4.69
N GLY A 36 1.29 21.70 5.80
CA GLY A 36 1.83 22.45 6.93
C GLY A 36 2.35 21.56 8.05
N GLY A 37 2.46 22.13 9.24
CA GLY A 37 2.78 21.40 10.48
C GLY A 37 4.07 20.57 10.40
N GLN A 38 4.03 19.37 10.97
CA GLN A 38 5.20 18.48 11.04
C GLN A 38 5.62 17.93 9.67
N LEU A 39 4.66 17.74 8.75
CA LEU A 39 4.97 17.25 7.40
C LEU A 39 5.81 18.27 6.64
N LYS A 40 5.38 19.54 6.61
CA LYS A 40 6.14 20.61 5.96
C LYS A 40 7.54 20.75 6.55
N LYS A 41 7.67 20.78 7.88
CA LYS A 41 8.99 20.84 8.55
C LYS A 41 9.90 19.68 8.12
N ASN A 42 9.35 18.46 8.10
CA ASN A 42 10.09 17.28 7.68
C ASN A 42 10.50 17.33 6.19
N MET A 43 9.69 17.93 5.32
CA MET A 43 10.04 18.16 3.91
C MET A 43 11.11 19.25 3.76
N ASP A 44 10.98 20.38 4.47
CA ASP A 44 11.98 21.47 4.47
C ASP A 44 13.37 20.99 4.93
N GLU A 45 13.42 20.05 5.88
CA GLU A 45 14.68 19.51 6.41
C GLU A 45 15.31 18.45 5.51
N ASN A 46 14.50 17.53 4.98
CA ASN A 46 15.00 16.29 4.35
C ASN A 46 14.86 16.26 2.82
N ASP A 47 14.08 17.16 2.24
CA ASP A 47 13.85 17.24 0.80
C ASP A 47 13.70 18.70 0.36
N LYS A 48 14.74 19.51 0.58
CA LYS A 48 14.74 20.96 0.24
C LYS A 48 14.33 21.25 -1.21
N GLY A 49 14.45 20.27 -2.10
CA GLY A 49 14.03 20.35 -3.50
C GLY A 49 12.52 20.27 -3.72
N TRP A 50 11.71 19.98 -2.69
CA TRP A 50 10.26 19.85 -2.82
C TRP A 50 9.61 21.11 -3.41
N VAL A 51 10.17 22.29 -3.13
CA VAL A 51 9.71 23.58 -3.69
C VAL A 51 9.90 23.68 -5.20
N ASN A 52 10.80 22.87 -5.77
CA ASN A 52 11.11 22.83 -7.20
C ASN A 52 10.40 21.68 -7.93
N TRP A 53 9.56 20.91 -7.24
CA TRP A 53 8.76 19.88 -7.88
C TRP A 53 7.82 20.51 -8.90
N LYS A 54 7.79 19.94 -10.10
CA LYS A 54 6.97 20.41 -11.22
C LYS A 54 5.74 19.53 -11.35
N ASP A 55 4.65 20.09 -11.86
CA ASP A 55 3.42 19.33 -12.12
C ASP A 55 2.78 18.76 -10.84
N ILE A 56 2.91 19.51 -9.73
CA ILE A 56 2.24 19.28 -8.44
C ILE A 56 1.80 20.62 -7.83
N HIS A 57 0.61 20.64 -7.22
CA HIS A 57 0.05 21.79 -6.53
C HIS A 57 0.12 21.59 -5.01
N ILE A 58 1.13 22.18 -4.38
CA ILE A 58 1.30 22.13 -2.92
C ILE A 58 0.68 23.38 -2.30
N LYS A 59 -0.35 23.20 -1.47
CA LYS A 59 -1.24 24.27 -0.99
C LYS A 59 -1.45 24.18 0.53
N PRO A 60 -1.25 25.26 1.30
CA PRO A 60 -1.59 25.28 2.72
C PRO A 60 -3.11 25.23 2.97
N GLU A 61 -3.92 25.64 2.00
CA GLU A 61 -5.39 25.69 2.10
C GLU A 61 -6.00 24.28 2.11
N HIS A 62 -7.17 24.14 2.74
CA HIS A 62 -7.91 22.88 2.75
C HIS A 62 -8.53 22.63 1.36
N TYR A 63 -8.69 21.35 0.97
CA TYR A 63 -9.23 21.01 -0.36
C TYR A 63 -10.63 21.60 -0.62
N SER A 64 -11.43 21.83 0.44
CA SER A 64 -12.76 22.44 0.33
C SER A 64 -12.74 23.92 -0.06
N GLU A 65 -11.60 24.59 0.08
CA GLU A 65 -11.42 25.99 -0.30
C GLU A 65 -10.96 26.11 -1.77
N LEU A 66 -10.45 25.02 -2.34
CA LEU A 66 -9.80 25.00 -3.65
C LEU A 66 -10.67 24.36 -4.74
N ILE A 67 -11.49 23.37 -4.36
CA ILE A 67 -12.27 22.56 -5.30
C ILE A 67 -13.75 22.66 -4.94
N LYS A 68 -14.61 22.73 -5.97
CA LYS A 68 -16.06 22.76 -5.79
C LYS A 68 -16.55 21.48 -5.12
N LYS A 69 -17.54 21.64 -4.24
CA LYS A 69 -18.06 20.55 -3.41
C LYS A 69 -18.60 19.38 -4.25
N GLU A 70 -19.31 19.69 -5.33
CA GLU A 70 -19.91 18.72 -6.24
C GLU A 70 -18.89 17.91 -7.07
N ASP A 71 -17.64 18.36 -7.14
CA ASP A 71 -16.57 17.70 -7.88
C ASP A 71 -15.70 16.81 -6.99
N LEU A 72 -15.86 16.89 -5.67
CA LEU A 72 -15.08 16.12 -4.70
C LEU A 72 -15.65 14.70 -4.50
N ILE A 73 -14.77 13.70 -4.58
CA ILE A 73 -15.03 12.31 -4.18
C ILE A 73 -13.93 11.88 -3.20
N TYR A 74 -14.28 11.67 -1.93
CA TYR A 74 -13.34 11.16 -0.93
C TYR A 74 -13.19 9.64 -1.03
N LEU A 75 -11.98 9.16 -1.29
CA LEU A 75 -11.65 7.74 -1.31
C LEU A 75 -11.42 7.23 0.12
N THR A 76 -12.28 6.31 0.56
CA THR A 76 -12.23 5.74 1.91
C THR A 76 -12.75 4.30 1.91
N SER A 77 -12.03 3.41 2.60
CA SER A 77 -12.35 1.98 2.67
C SER A 77 -13.66 1.68 3.40
N ASP A 78 -14.13 2.61 4.22
CA ASP A 78 -15.36 2.45 5.03
C ASP A 78 -16.61 2.96 4.31
N SER A 79 -16.48 3.52 3.10
CA SER A 79 -17.63 3.98 2.31
C SER A 79 -18.49 2.81 1.84
N PRO A 80 -19.83 2.86 1.95
CA PRO A 80 -20.70 1.84 1.35
C PRO A 80 -20.75 1.90 -0.18
N ASN A 81 -20.33 3.02 -0.79
CA ASN A 81 -20.38 3.21 -2.23
C ASN A 81 -19.12 2.61 -2.88
N ILE A 82 -19.31 1.76 -3.89
CA ILE A 82 -18.22 1.15 -4.65
C ILE A 82 -17.91 2.00 -5.88
N LEU A 83 -16.66 2.43 -6.03
CA LEU A 83 -16.19 3.15 -7.21
C LEU A 83 -16.11 2.18 -8.40
N LYS A 84 -16.88 2.44 -9.45
CA LYS A 84 -16.92 1.59 -10.66
C LYS A 84 -15.94 2.06 -11.73
N GLU A 85 -15.85 3.36 -11.93
CA GLU A 85 -14.97 3.99 -12.93
C GLU A 85 -14.49 5.33 -12.39
N LEU A 86 -13.43 5.87 -13.01
CA LEU A 86 -12.95 7.22 -12.75
C LEU A 86 -13.57 8.19 -13.74
N ASP A 87 -14.27 9.18 -13.20
CA ASP A 87 -14.74 10.35 -13.93
C ASP A 87 -13.62 11.40 -13.93
N GLU A 88 -13.03 11.64 -15.09
CA GLU A 88 -11.90 12.57 -15.27
C GLU A 88 -12.27 14.04 -14.99
N SER A 89 -13.57 14.36 -14.85
CA SER A 89 -14.03 15.68 -14.40
C SER A 89 -14.02 15.86 -12.88
N LYS A 90 -13.77 14.79 -12.11
CA LYS A 90 -13.85 14.78 -10.64
C LYS A 90 -12.48 14.86 -9.97
N ALA A 91 -12.51 15.36 -8.73
CA ALA A 91 -11.36 15.43 -7.84
C ALA A 91 -11.44 14.35 -6.77
N TYR A 92 -10.54 13.36 -6.87
CA TYR A 92 -10.45 12.25 -5.93
C TYR A 92 -9.52 12.60 -4.76
N VAL A 93 -10.04 12.52 -3.53
CA VAL A 93 -9.30 12.85 -2.30
C VAL A 93 -8.80 11.58 -1.63
N ILE A 94 -7.50 11.50 -1.37
CA ILE A 94 -6.88 10.44 -0.57
C ILE A 94 -6.47 11.04 0.77
N GLY A 95 -6.84 10.39 1.87
CA GLY A 95 -6.46 10.84 3.20
C GLY A 95 -4.94 10.76 3.40
N GLY A 96 -4.28 11.91 3.62
CA GLY A 96 -2.86 12.01 3.95
C GLY A 96 -2.55 11.54 5.37
N LEU A 97 -2.80 10.25 5.65
CA LEU A 97 -2.78 9.68 7.00
C LEU A 97 -2.07 8.32 7.00
N VAL A 98 -1.14 8.15 7.93
CA VAL A 98 -0.52 6.87 8.27
C VAL A 98 -0.85 6.59 9.74
N ASP A 99 -1.95 5.89 9.97
CA ASP A 99 -2.45 5.63 11.33
C ASP A 99 -2.47 4.15 11.71
N HIS A 100 -1.98 3.24 10.85
CA HIS A 100 -2.07 1.79 11.05
C HIS A 100 -3.52 1.29 11.28
N ASN A 101 -4.51 2.01 10.74
CA ASN A 101 -5.93 1.78 10.91
C ASN A 101 -6.39 1.81 12.38
N HIS A 102 -5.81 2.70 13.19
CA HIS A 102 -6.29 2.99 14.55
C HIS A 102 -7.57 3.84 14.54
N HIS A 103 -7.74 4.72 13.54
CA HIS A 103 -8.87 5.63 13.42
C HIS A 103 -9.86 5.15 12.33
N LYS A 104 -10.49 3.99 12.58
CA LYS A 104 -11.49 3.41 11.66
C LYS A 104 -12.62 4.40 11.36
N GLY A 105 -13.00 4.54 10.10
CA GLY A 105 -14.09 5.40 9.67
C GLY A 105 -13.81 6.90 9.78
N LEU A 106 -12.58 7.35 10.11
CA LEU A 106 -12.28 8.78 10.28
C LEU A 106 -12.54 9.58 9.00
N THR A 107 -11.97 9.14 7.88
CA THR A 107 -12.10 9.83 6.59
C THR A 107 -13.50 9.72 6.02
N TYR A 108 -14.17 8.58 6.25
CA TYR A 108 -15.58 8.41 5.91
C TYR A 108 -16.47 9.39 6.65
N LYS A 109 -16.34 9.44 7.99
CA LYS A 109 -17.08 10.39 8.83
C LYS A 109 -16.82 11.83 8.39
N GLN A 110 -15.57 12.21 8.15
CA GLN A 110 -15.24 13.54 7.66
C GLN A 110 -15.95 13.86 6.33
N ALA A 111 -15.88 12.95 5.35
CA ALA A 111 -16.54 13.15 4.07
C ALA A 111 -18.07 13.30 4.22
N SER A 112 -18.70 12.48 5.06
CA SER A 112 -20.13 12.56 5.37
C SER A 112 -20.49 13.87 6.09
N ASP A 113 -19.70 14.29 7.08
CA ASP A 113 -19.91 15.53 7.85
C ASP A 113 -19.78 16.77 6.94
N TYR A 114 -18.83 16.76 5.98
CA TYR A 114 -18.72 17.81 4.96
C TYR A 114 -19.78 17.70 3.85
N GLY A 115 -20.50 16.58 3.79
CA GLY A 115 -21.51 16.27 2.78
C GLY A 115 -20.94 16.19 1.36
N ILE A 116 -19.70 15.71 1.21
CA ILE A 116 -19.08 15.43 -0.10
C ILE A 116 -19.27 13.96 -0.48
N ASN A 117 -19.22 13.66 -1.78
CA ASN A 117 -19.31 12.28 -2.23
C ASN A 117 -18.13 11.47 -1.69
N HIS A 118 -18.34 10.18 -1.46
CA HIS A 118 -17.29 9.27 -1.00
C HIS A 118 -17.48 7.87 -1.59
N ALA A 119 -16.38 7.17 -1.85
CA ALA A 119 -16.38 5.83 -2.43
C ALA A 119 -15.20 4.99 -1.91
N GLN A 120 -15.38 3.68 -1.87
CA GLN A 120 -14.30 2.71 -1.69
C GLN A 120 -13.84 2.17 -3.05
N LEU A 121 -12.58 1.77 -3.16
CA LEU A 121 -12.09 1.03 -4.33
C LEU A 121 -12.77 -0.35 -4.41
N PRO A 122 -13.00 -0.90 -5.61
CA PRO A 122 -13.75 -2.15 -5.81
C PRO A 122 -12.93 -3.42 -5.45
N LEU A 123 -12.10 -3.38 -4.40
CA LEU A 123 -11.20 -4.46 -3.98
C LEU A 123 -11.92 -5.78 -3.71
N GLY A 124 -13.15 -5.72 -3.17
CA GLY A 124 -13.94 -6.91 -2.84
C GLY A 124 -14.27 -7.79 -4.05
N ASN A 125 -14.28 -7.22 -5.25
CA ASN A 125 -14.69 -7.91 -6.48
C ASN A 125 -13.52 -8.64 -7.17
N PHE A 126 -12.28 -8.43 -6.71
CA PHE A 126 -11.08 -8.88 -7.43
C PHE A 126 -9.99 -9.44 -6.52
N VAL A 127 -10.00 -9.09 -5.22
CA VAL A 127 -8.91 -9.39 -4.31
C VAL A 127 -9.43 -10.05 -3.04
N LYS A 128 -9.19 -11.37 -2.89
CA LYS A 128 -9.38 -12.09 -1.62
C LYS A 128 -8.22 -11.82 -0.66
N MET A 129 -8.26 -10.72 0.07
CA MET A 129 -7.25 -10.45 1.10
C MET A 129 -7.61 -11.13 2.43
N ASN A 130 -6.69 -11.92 2.99
CA ASN A 130 -6.72 -12.35 4.40
C ASN A 130 -6.41 -11.18 5.38
N SER A 131 -6.06 -10.02 4.84
CA SER A 131 -5.71 -8.82 5.58
C SER A 131 -6.77 -7.73 5.43
N ARG A 132 -6.68 -6.67 6.25
CA ARG A 132 -7.63 -5.55 6.23
C ARG A 132 -7.58 -4.83 4.89
N LYS A 133 -8.75 -4.43 4.37
CA LYS A 133 -8.92 -3.69 3.10
C LYS A 133 -8.54 -2.20 3.21
N VAL A 134 -7.48 -1.88 3.96
CA VAL A 134 -6.94 -0.52 4.09
C VAL A 134 -5.58 -0.48 3.42
N LEU A 135 -5.44 0.41 2.43
CA LEU A 135 -4.24 0.56 1.63
C LEU A 135 -3.43 1.78 2.09
N ALA A 136 -2.14 1.80 1.74
CA ALA A 136 -1.28 2.96 1.98
C ALA A 136 -1.59 4.06 0.95
N VAL A 137 -1.24 5.31 1.25
CA VAL A 137 -1.52 6.47 0.39
C VAL A 137 -0.95 6.26 -1.01
N ASN A 138 0.31 5.83 -1.10
CA ASN A 138 0.96 5.57 -2.38
C ASN A 138 0.29 4.45 -3.17
N HIS A 139 -0.13 3.36 -2.53
CA HIS A 139 -0.80 2.27 -3.24
C HIS A 139 -2.13 2.72 -3.84
N VAL A 140 -2.93 3.51 -3.11
CA VAL A 140 -4.19 4.07 -3.66
C VAL A 140 -3.88 4.95 -4.86
N PHE A 141 -2.88 5.83 -4.76
CA PHE A 141 -2.49 6.72 -5.84
C PHE A 141 -1.98 5.96 -7.08
N GLU A 142 -1.10 4.99 -6.88
CA GLU A 142 -0.55 4.13 -7.95
C GLU A 142 -1.65 3.31 -8.64
N ILE A 143 -2.62 2.77 -7.88
CA ILE A 143 -3.80 2.07 -8.46
C ILE A 143 -4.62 3.00 -9.36
N ILE A 144 -4.79 4.27 -8.98
CA ILE A 144 -5.53 5.25 -9.78
C ILE A 144 -4.81 5.50 -11.11
N LEU A 145 -3.48 5.66 -11.08
CA LEU A 145 -2.68 5.82 -12.30
C LEU A 145 -2.76 4.58 -13.21
N GLU A 146 -2.58 3.39 -12.63
CA GLU A 146 -2.61 2.13 -13.36
C GLU A 146 -4.00 1.87 -13.97
N TYR A 147 -5.08 2.22 -13.25
CA TYR A 147 -6.43 2.13 -13.80
C TYR A 147 -6.69 3.13 -14.93
N LEU A 148 -6.13 4.34 -14.88
CA LEU A 148 -6.27 5.29 -15.99
C LEU A 148 -5.62 4.79 -17.28
N GLU A 149 -4.53 4.02 -17.15
CA GLU A 149 -3.82 3.38 -18.26
C GLU A 149 -4.54 2.13 -18.79
N THR A 150 -4.88 1.19 -17.90
CA THR A 150 -5.41 -0.13 -18.28
C THR A 150 -6.93 -0.17 -18.42
N ARG A 151 -7.64 0.73 -17.72
CA ARG A 151 -9.10 0.71 -17.50
C ARG A 151 -9.62 -0.60 -16.90
N ASP A 152 -8.74 -1.36 -16.23
CA ASP A 152 -9.07 -2.61 -15.56
C ASP A 152 -8.64 -2.55 -14.09
N TRP A 153 -9.63 -2.60 -13.19
CA TRP A 153 -9.37 -2.59 -11.75
C TRP A 153 -8.60 -3.81 -11.28
N GLN A 154 -8.86 -4.98 -11.88
CA GLN A 154 -8.18 -6.21 -11.51
C GLN A 154 -6.68 -6.04 -11.80
N GLU A 155 -6.32 -5.72 -13.03
CA GLU A 155 -4.92 -5.49 -13.42
C GLU A 155 -4.27 -4.44 -12.52
N ALA A 156 -4.94 -3.31 -12.30
CA ALA A 156 -4.43 -2.25 -11.43
C ALA A 156 -4.11 -2.73 -9.99
N PHE A 157 -4.95 -3.61 -9.44
CA PHE A 157 -4.68 -4.19 -8.12
C PHE A 157 -3.52 -5.19 -8.15
N PHE A 158 -3.40 -6.03 -9.19
CA PHE A 158 -2.34 -7.03 -9.28
C PHE A 158 -0.96 -6.43 -9.54
N THR A 159 -0.89 -5.35 -10.32
CA THR A 159 0.36 -4.62 -10.58
C THR A 159 0.88 -3.93 -9.32
N ILE A 160 0.00 -3.30 -8.54
CA ILE A 160 0.40 -2.42 -7.44
C ILE A 160 0.44 -3.10 -6.07
N LEU A 161 -0.47 -4.05 -5.79
CA LEU A 161 -0.53 -4.67 -4.48
C LEU A 161 0.56 -5.75 -4.34
N PRO A 162 1.40 -5.69 -3.29
CA PRO A 162 2.46 -6.68 -3.11
C PRO A 162 1.87 -8.08 -2.89
N GLN A 163 2.44 -9.09 -3.56
CA GLN A 163 1.98 -10.49 -3.57
C GLN A 163 1.69 -11.07 -2.18
N ARG A 164 2.44 -10.65 -1.15
CA ARG A 164 2.23 -11.03 0.27
C ARG A 164 0.86 -10.63 0.86
N LYS A 165 0.09 -9.77 0.20
CA LYS A 165 -1.28 -9.44 0.60
C LYS A 165 -2.32 -10.46 0.12
N GLY A 166 -1.90 -11.52 -0.57
CA GLY A 166 -2.76 -12.61 -1.00
C GLY A 166 -3.76 -12.17 -2.06
N ALA A 167 -3.37 -11.23 -2.94
CA ALA A 167 -4.20 -10.91 -4.09
C ALA A 167 -4.29 -12.17 -4.97
N VAL A 168 -5.45 -12.82 -4.93
CA VAL A 168 -5.79 -13.95 -5.80
C VAL A 168 -7.06 -13.54 -6.52
N PRO A 169 -7.14 -13.73 -7.85
CA PRO A 169 -8.33 -13.41 -8.61
C PRO A 169 -9.53 -14.12 -8.01
N THR A 170 -10.64 -13.41 -7.83
CA THR A 170 -11.90 -14.07 -7.55
C THR A 170 -12.39 -14.69 -8.86
N ASP A 171 -12.26 -16.02 -8.98
CA ASP A 171 -12.89 -16.75 -10.08
C ASP A 171 -14.38 -16.43 -10.10
N LYS A 172 -14.85 -15.83 -11.21
CA LYS A 172 -16.28 -15.80 -11.51
C LYS A 172 -16.68 -17.21 -11.92
N THR A 173 -17.05 -18.04 -10.94
CA THR A 173 -17.80 -19.26 -11.22
C THR A 173 -19.30 -18.92 -11.30
N CYS A 174 -19.79 -19.18 -12.50
CA CYS A 174 -21.16 -19.35 -12.94
C CYS A 174 -22.13 -19.92 -11.89
N GLU A 175 -23.35 -19.41 -11.93
CA GLU A 175 -24.51 -19.95 -11.24
C GLU A 175 -24.67 -21.45 -11.56
N SER A 176 -24.53 -22.25 -10.49
CA SER A 176 -25.10 -23.58 -10.23
C SER A 176 -25.66 -24.37 -11.43
N ALA A 177 -24.90 -25.41 -11.79
CA ALA A 177 -25.37 -26.56 -12.54
C ALA A 177 -26.50 -27.30 -11.80
N SER A 178 -27.57 -27.61 -12.53
CA SER A 178 -28.61 -28.57 -12.16
C SER A 178 -28.09 -30.02 -12.23
N TYR A 179 -28.49 -30.81 -11.24
CA TYR A 179 -28.30 -32.27 -11.11
C TYR A 179 -28.74 -33.08 -12.33
N ASP A 180 -27.97 -34.13 -12.69
CA ASP A 180 -28.51 -35.44 -13.06
C ASP A 180 -27.44 -36.56 -12.91
N PRO A 181 -27.66 -37.64 -12.13
CA PRO A 181 -26.74 -38.75 -11.99
C PRO A 181 -27.22 -39.98 -12.77
N GLN A 182 -26.60 -40.31 -13.91
CA GLN A 182 -26.66 -41.66 -14.49
C GLN A 182 -25.67 -41.86 -15.66
N SER A 183 -24.61 -42.64 -15.44
CA SER A 183 -24.28 -43.79 -16.29
C SER A 183 -22.99 -44.46 -15.81
N VAL A 184 -23.16 -45.74 -15.49
CA VAL A 184 -22.14 -46.70 -15.10
C VAL A 184 -21.49 -47.24 -16.37
N ARG A 185 -20.16 -47.42 -16.39
CA ARG A 185 -19.53 -48.59 -17.02
C ARG A 185 -18.10 -48.80 -16.52
N MET A 186 -17.88 -50.01 -16.02
CA MET A 186 -16.63 -50.64 -15.61
C MET A 186 -15.68 -50.85 -16.79
N GLU A 187 -14.38 -50.80 -16.52
CA GLU A 187 -13.34 -51.67 -17.08
C GLU A 187 -12.29 -51.88 -15.97
N GLU A 188 -12.07 -53.13 -15.56
CA GLU A 188 -10.96 -53.60 -14.72
C GLU A 188 -9.76 -53.92 -15.60
N CYS A 189 -8.54 -53.65 -15.14
CA CYS A 189 -7.39 -54.57 -15.31
C CYS A 189 -6.26 -54.17 -14.36
N GLY A 190 -5.84 -55.10 -13.50
CA GLY A 190 -4.72 -54.93 -12.59
C GLY A 190 -3.37 -55.29 -13.21
N SER A 191 -2.28 -54.99 -12.49
CA SER A 191 -1.19 -55.91 -12.12
C SER A 191 -0.04 -55.14 -11.47
N ASP A 192 0.57 -55.77 -10.47
CA ASP A 192 1.73 -55.35 -9.66
C ASP A 192 3.07 -55.22 -10.41
N SER A 193 4.04 -54.57 -9.74
CA SER A 193 5.54 -54.73 -9.76
C SER A 193 6.24 -53.38 -9.97
N ASP A 194 6.97 -52.78 -9.02
CA ASP A 194 8.23 -53.14 -8.30
C ASP A 194 9.52 -52.63 -8.99
N SER A 195 10.53 -52.30 -8.17
CA SER A 195 11.93 -51.87 -8.44
C SER A 195 12.17 -50.39 -8.77
N SER A 196 12.71 -49.56 -7.84
CA SER A 196 14.14 -49.32 -7.46
C SER A 196 14.87 -48.48 -8.53
N GLU A 197 15.58 -47.39 -8.23
CA GLU A 197 16.86 -47.23 -7.48
C GLU A 197 17.01 -45.72 -7.13
N GLU A 198 17.41 -45.30 -5.91
CA GLU A 198 18.80 -45.13 -5.39
C GLU A 198 19.61 -44.18 -6.30
N GLU A 199 20.23 -43.07 -5.87
CA GLU A 199 21.17 -42.82 -4.77
C GLU A 199 21.20 -41.30 -4.46
N ASP A 200 21.25 -40.87 -3.18
CA ASP A 200 22.46 -40.61 -2.34
C ASP A 200 23.14 -39.28 -2.73
N SER A 201 23.53 -38.33 -1.87
CA SER A 201 24.06 -38.30 -0.50
C SER A 201 23.92 -36.85 0.02
N ARG A 202 23.45 -36.60 1.26
CA ARG A 202 24.26 -36.40 2.50
C ARG A 202 25.24 -35.22 2.43
N ASN A 203 25.37 -34.27 3.37
CA ASN A 203 25.20 -34.28 4.84
C ASN A 203 24.98 -32.82 5.33
N GLU A 204 24.03 -32.58 6.24
CA GLU A 204 24.18 -32.32 7.70
C GLU A 204 24.89 -31.00 8.07
N LEU A 205 24.20 -30.02 8.66
CA LEU A 205 23.87 -29.86 10.09
C LEU A 205 25.11 -29.90 10.99
N ASP A 206 25.49 -28.76 11.58
CA ASP A 206 25.30 -28.55 13.03
C ASP A 206 25.47 -27.07 13.40
N SER A 207 24.77 -26.64 14.44
CA SER A 207 24.84 -25.32 15.06
C SER A 207 25.76 -25.37 16.30
N PRO A 208 25.65 -24.44 17.27
CA PRO A 208 26.57 -23.32 17.47
C PRO A 208 27.42 -23.48 18.75
N ARG A 209 28.45 -22.64 18.96
CA ARG A 209 28.98 -22.39 20.31
C ARG A 209 29.69 -21.05 20.48
N GLU A 210 29.48 -20.52 21.67
CA GLU A 210 29.99 -19.30 22.30
C GLU A 210 31.52 -19.34 22.51
N GLU A 211 32.13 -18.16 22.72
CA GLU A 211 33.28 -18.06 23.64
C GLU A 211 33.41 -16.65 24.25
N LYS A 212 33.80 -16.62 25.53
CA LYS A 212 33.99 -15.46 26.41
C LYS A 212 35.48 -15.15 26.63
N GLN A 213 35.77 -13.86 26.81
CA GLN A 213 36.75 -13.16 27.70
C GLN A 213 38.13 -13.75 28.07
N ASP A 214 39.17 -12.87 28.03
CA ASP A 214 40.00 -12.39 29.17
C ASP A 214 40.92 -11.22 28.70
N LYS A 215 40.94 -10.00 29.31
CA LYS A 215 41.79 -9.44 30.42
C LYS A 215 43.32 -9.50 30.16
N GLU A 216 44.23 -8.56 30.47
CA GLU A 216 44.32 -7.25 31.17
C GLU A 216 45.75 -6.68 30.92
N ASN A 217 45.97 -5.35 30.86
CA ASN A 217 46.93 -4.59 31.73
C ASN A 217 47.34 -3.17 31.25
N HIS A 218 47.03 -2.20 32.13
CA HIS A 218 47.73 -0.97 32.58
C HIS A 218 48.76 -0.19 31.72
N THR A 219 48.57 1.13 31.63
CA THR A 219 49.30 2.13 32.46
C THR A 219 48.75 3.57 32.30
N GLU A 220 48.73 4.31 33.41
CA GLU A 220 48.27 5.69 33.59
C GLU A 220 49.28 6.74 33.08
N SER A 221 48.81 7.95 32.74
CA SER A 221 49.41 9.19 33.25
C SER A 221 48.44 10.37 33.16
N ILE A 222 48.39 11.12 34.25
CA ILE A 222 47.52 12.25 34.57
C ILE A 222 48.26 13.58 34.29
N GLY A 223 47.51 14.60 33.89
CA GLY A 223 47.77 16.00 34.26
C GLY A 223 48.10 16.92 33.08
N ASN A 224 47.69 18.19 33.04
CA ASN A 224 46.76 19.00 33.85
C ASN A 224 46.65 20.37 33.13
N SER A 225 45.65 21.17 33.51
CA SER A 225 45.67 22.66 33.46
C SER A 225 45.25 23.42 32.18
N LEU A 226 44.01 23.93 32.22
CA LEU A 226 43.61 25.32 31.84
C LEU A 226 44.19 26.34 32.86
N PRO A 227 44.02 27.69 32.73
CA PRO A 227 43.52 28.53 31.63
C PRO A 227 44.40 29.77 31.30
N HIS A 228 44.13 30.45 30.18
CA HIS A 228 43.85 31.90 30.12
C HIS A 228 43.21 32.27 28.78
#